data_AF-A0A840MKH4-F1
#
_entry.id   AF-A0A840MKH4-F1
#
_cell.length_a   1.000
_cell.length_b   1.000
_cell.length_c   1.000
_cell.angle_alpha   90.00
_cell.angle_beta   90.00
_cell.angle_gamma   90.00
#
_symmetry.space_group_name_H-M   'P 1'
#
loop_
_entity.id
_entity.type
_entity.pdbx_description
1 polymer ?
#
loop_
_entity_poly.entity_id
_entity_poly.type
_entity_poly.pdbx_seq_one_letter_code
_entity_poly.pdbx_strand_id
1 'polypeptide(L)'
;MQTYTQLFKFTAMAASMLAGSLFISQGARADGTCPANVKEEVVKIMINNGAEKMPDEKRLSLEADLYKKFAPCSKPDTKLLLPEGASCGKTSYRGSLWYEEMSCCGYDPQRRMFACPVSVKQSYGFGGSPLPGSREYVLNCVWSGGGFLPVAMDSVHLANASGQNPPWQFAVIAAANTNINLVQPMSGASRSARSILSWQLQPTDCNYKPIWGNVVDYMIRLDQ
;
A
#
# COMPACT_ATOMS: atom_id res chain seq x y z
N MET A 1 -85.70 -9.59 6.49
CA MET A 1 -84.81 -10.77 6.47
C MET A 1 -83.48 -10.30 5.91
N GLN A 2 -82.32 -10.23 6.55
CA GLN A 2 -81.69 -10.73 7.78
C GLN A 2 -80.64 -9.66 8.15
N THR A 3 -80.70 -8.98 9.30
CA THR A 3 -79.95 -9.23 10.57
C THR A 3 -78.40 -9.14 10.53
N TYR A 4 -77.89 -8.14 11.26
CA TYR A 4 -76.85 -8.16 12.32
C TYR A 4 -75.40 -8.64 12.04
N THR A 5 -74.47 -7.68 12.22
CA THR A 5 -73.38 -7.68 13.24
C THR A 5 -72.23 -8.69 13.13
N GLN A 6 -70.98 -8.19 13.09
CA GLN A 6 -70.00 -8.36 14.17
C GLN A 6 -68.70 -7.59 13.89
N LEU A 7 -68.26 -6.85 14.90
CA LEU A 7 -66.91 -6.32 15.08
C LEU A 7 -65.94 -7.49 15.31
N PHE A 8 -64.72 -7.38 14.80
CA PHE A 8 -63.56 -7.95 15.50
C PHE A 8 -62.42 -6.93 15.52
N LYS A 9 -62.24 -6.33 16.71
CA LYS A 9 -60.99 -5.72 17.14
C LYS A 9 -60.08 -6.86 17.62
N PHE A 10 -58.84 -6.90 17.15
CA PHE A 10 -57.75 -7.54 17.88
C PHE A 10 -56.65 -6.51 18.09
N THR A 11 -56.50 -6.16 19.35
CA THR A 11 -55.37 -5.46 19.98
C THR A 11 -54.20 -6.42 20.25
N ALA A 12 -53.01 -5.84 20.45
CA ALA A 12 -51.74 -6.42 20.90
C ALA A 12 -50.85 -7.05 19.80
N MET A 13 -49.54 -6.87 19.72
CA MET A 13 -48.54 -6.45 20.71
C MET A 13 -47.50 -5.50 20.11
N ALA A 14 -47.03 -4.59 20.96
CA ALA A 14 -45.76 -3.91 20.79
C ALA A 14 -44.60 -4.91 20.84
N ALA A 15 -43.70 -4.85 19.86
CA ALA A 15 -42.34 -5.37 19.98
C ALA A 15 -41.38 -4.26 19.55
N SER A 16 -40.94 -3.51 20.56
CA SER A 16 -39.79 -2.63 20.50
C SER A 16 -38.56 -3.46 20.15
N MET A 17 -38.11 -3.41 18.91
CA MET A 17 -36.75 -3.82 18.56
C MET A 17 -35.95 -2.55 18.32
N LEU A 18 -35.19 -2.18 19.35
CA LEU A 18 -34.05 -1.29 19.24
C LEU A 18 -33.18 -1.80 18.09
N ALA A 19 -33.23 -1.11 16.95
CA ALA A 19 -32.17 -1.15 15.95
C ALA A 19 -30.96 -0.43 16.55
N GLY A 20 -30.31 -1.09 17.51
CA GLY A 20 -28.97 -0.75 17.95
C GLY A 20 -28.07 -0.86 16.75
N SER A 21 -27.71 0.28 16.17
CA SER A 21 -26.60 0.42 15.24
C SER A 21 -25.35 -0.13 15.91
N LEU A 22 -25.09 -1.42 15.67
CA LEU A 22 -23.80 -2.05 15.89
C LEU A 22 -22.83 -1.41 14.92
N PHE A 23 -22.25 -0.29 15.34
CA PHE A 23 -20.93 0.10 14.89
C PHE A 23 -19.99 -1.03 15.32
N ILE A 24 -19.79 -1.99 14.43
CA ILE A 24 -18.67 -2.92 14.57
C ILE A 24 -17.43 -2.08 14.30
N SER A 25 -16.89 -1.46 15.36
CA SER A 25 -15.50 -1.04 15.39
C SER A 25 -14.67 -2.33 15.31
N GLN A 26 -14.40 -2.77 14.08
CA GLN A 26 -13.34 -3.76 13.85
C GLN A 26 -12.02 -3.04 14.12
N GLY A 27 -11.69 -2.92 15.40
CA GLY A 27 -10.36 -2.57 15.86
C GLY A 27 -9.41 -3.68 15.44
N ALA A 28 -8.72 -3.48 14.33
CA ALA A 28 -7.48 -4.20 14.11
C ALA A 28 -6.55 -3.81 15.28
N ARG A 29 -6.14 -4.82 16.05
CA ARG A 29 -5.23 -4.67 17.18
C ARG A 29 -3.94 -4.03 16.70
N ALA A 30 -3.82 -2.72 16.91
CA ALA A 30 -2.53 -2.16 17.13
C ALA A 30 -2.07 -2.65 18.50
N ASP A 31 -1.14 -3.61 18.50
CA ASP A 31 -0.23 -3.75 19.63
C ASP A 31 0.28 -2.32 20.01
N GLY A 32 0.33 -1.99 21.30
CA GLY A 32 -0.01 -0.66 21.87
C GLY A 32 0.80 0.58 21.43
N THR A 33 1.63 0.48 20.40
CA THR A 33 2.49 1.52 19.84
C THR A 33 1.77 2.56 18.97
N CYS A 34 0.67 2.21 18.31
CA CYS A 34 0.00 3.12 17.36
C CYS A 34 -1.54 3.01 17.35
N PRO A 35 -2.29 4.04 16.97
CA PRO A 35 -3.74 3.95 16.87
C PRO A 35 -4.22 3.04 15.71
N ALA A 36 -5.43 2.50 15.81
CA ALA A 36 -6.01 1.67 14.74
C ALA A 36 -6.26 2.44 13.43
N ASN A 37 -6.37 3.77 13.53
CA ASN A 37 -6.70 4.69 12.45
C ASN A 37 -5.50 5.53 11.96
N VAL A 38 -4.25 5.05 12.12
CA VAL A 38 -3.07 5.82 11.72
C VAL A 38 -3.09 6.18 10.24
N LYS A 39 -3.48 5.27 9.34
CA LYS A 39 -3.54 5.59 7.91
C LYS A 39 -4.54 6.74 7.65
N GLU A 40 -5.70 6.72 8.30
CA GLU A 40 -6.66 7.83 8.21
C GLU A 40 -6.11 9.13 8.81
N GLU A 41 -5.31 9.06 9.88
CA GLU A 41 -4.64 10.23 10.46
C GLU A 41 -3.61 10.84 9.50
N VAL A 42 -2.76 10.01 8.88
CA VAL A 42 -1.78 10.45 7.87
C VAL A 42 -2.47 11.16 6.71
N VAL A 43 -3.54 10.56 6.17
CA VAL A 43 -4.33 11.17 5.08
C VAL A 43 -4.92 12.52 5.51
N LYS A 44 -5.49 12.61 6.72
CA LYS A 44 -6.02 13.88 7.25
C LYS A 44 -4.94 14.97 7.36
N ILE A 45 -3.76 14.62 7.86
CA ILE A 45 -2.65 15.58 7.97
C ILE A 45 -2.24 16.07 6.58
N MET A 46 -2.15 15.18 5.60
CA MET A 46 -1.82 15.53 4.21
C MET A 46 -2.84 16.50 3.61
N ILE A 47 -4.14 16.21 3.75
CA ILE A 47 -5.22 17.06 3.24
C ILE A 47 -5.21 18.42 3.93
N ASN A 48 -5.10 18.46 5.26
CA ASN A 48 -5.15 19.69 6.03
C ASN A 48 -3.97 20.63 5.73
N ASN A 49 -2.83 20.06 5.30
CA ASN A 49 -1.67 20.84 4.84
C ASN A 49 -1.73 21.17 3.34
N GLY A 50 -2.76 20.74 2.62
CA GLY A 50 -2.89 20.98 1.19
C GLY A 50 -1.84 20.27 0.34
N ALA A 51 -1.38 19.08 0.76
CA ALA A 51 -0.28 18.34 0.14
C ALA A 51 -0.45 18.12 -1.37
N GLU A 52 -1.69 17.97 -1.85
CA GLU A 52 -2.00 17.80 -3.28
C GLU A 52 -1.63 19.02 -4.14
N LYS A 53 -1.70 20.23 -3.58
CA LYS A 53 -1.42 21.50 -4.28
C LYS A 53 -0.06 22.07 -3.91
N MET A 54 0.67 21.36 -3.05
CA MET A 54 1.93 21.80 -2.49
C MET A 54 3.07 21.55 -3.50
N PRO A 55 4.05 22.46 -3.61
CA PRO A 55 5.28 22.18 -4.36
C PRO A 55 5.98 20.92 -3.83
N ASP A 56 6.59 20.14 -4.73
CA ASP A 56 7.17 18.84 -4.39
C ASP A 56 8.15 18.88 -3.21
N GLU A 57 9.01 19.90 -3.14
CA GLU A 57 9.98 20.05 -2.04
C GLU A 57 9.29 20.15 -0.67
N LYS A 58 8.23 20.95 -0.58
CA LYS A 58 7.47 21.10 0.67
C LYS A 58 6.68 19.84 0.99
N ARG A 59 6.12 19.17 -0.03
CA ARG A 59 5.39 17.90 0.12
C ARG A 59 6.31 16.82 0.68
N LEU A 60 7.53 16.69 0.13
CA LEU A 60 8.55 15.76 0.60
C LEU A 60 8.98 16.04 2.04
N SER A 61 9.12 17.33 2.41
CA SER A 61 9.41 17.70 3.81
C SER A 61 8.29 17.25 4.76
N LEU A 62 7.03 17.47 4.38
CA LEU A 62 5.87 17.02 5.16
C LEU A 62 5.85 15.49 5.31
N GLU A 63 6.11 14.76 4.21
CA GLU A 63 6.22 13.31 4.21
C GLU A 63 7.34 12.81 5.13
N ALA A 64 8.50 13.47 5.13
CA ALA A 64 9.61 13.12 6.01
C ALA A 64 9.27 13.30 7.50
N ASP A 65 8.51 14.35 7.84
CA ASP A 65 8.07 14.58 9.22
C ASP A 65 6.99 13.60 9.66
N LEU A 66 6.06 13.25 8.76
CA LEU A 66 5.08 12.18 8.97
C LEU A 66 5.78 10.83 9.18
N TYR A 67 6.78 10.51 8.36
CA TYR A 67 7.57 9.30 8.53
C TYR A 67 8.21 9.23 9.92
N LYS A 68 8.89 10.29 10.38
CA LYS A 68 9.48 10.33 11.74
C LYS A 68 8.42 10.15 12.82
N LYS A 69 7.26 10.80 12.67
CA LYS A 69 6.15 10.72 13.64
C LYS A 69 5.62 9.29 13.76
N PHE A 70 5.46 8.58 12.65
CA PHE A 70 4.83 7.26 12.61
C PHE A 70 5.80 6.09 12.46
N ALA A 71 7.12 6.32 12.42
CA ALA A 71 8.12 5.26 12.38
C ALA A 71 7.94 4.18 13.49
N PRO A 72 7.54 4.52 14.73
CA PRO A 72 7.24 3.52 15.76
C PRO A 72 6.07 2.58 15.44
N CYS A 73 5.23 2.92 14.45
CA CYS A 73 4.14 2.07 13.98
C CYS A 73 4.60 0.90 13.12
N SER A 74 5.85 0.92 12.65
CA SER A 74 6.38 -0.17 11.83
C SER A 74 6.49 -1.42 12.68
N LYS A 75 5.55 -2.35 12.47
CA LYS A 75 5.63 -3.69 13.03
C LYS A 75 6.06 -4.64 11.93
N PRO A 76 7.25 -5.25 12.03
CA PRO A 76 7.64 -6.25 11.06
C PRO A 76 6.65 -7.41 11.14
N ASP A 77 6.01 -7.72 10.03
CA ASP A 77 5.19 -8.94 9.94
C ASP A 77 6.11 -10.17 9.91
N THR A 78 6.29 -10.76 11.09
CA THR A 78 7.13 -11.94 11.31
C THR A 78 6.41 -13.25 10.98
N LYS A 79 5.08 -13.24 10.80
CA LYS A 79 4.28 -14.46 10.56
C LYS A 79 4.40 -15.01 9.14
N LEU A 80 4.92 -14.23 8.19
CA LEU A 80 5.09 -14.62 6.79
C LEU A 80 6.55 -14.92 6.41
N LEU A 81 7.48 -15.08 7.37
CA LEU A 81 8.88 -15.45 7.05
C LEU A 81 9.04 -16.94 6.68
N LEU A 82 7.92 -17.65 6.50
CA LEU A 82 7.92 -18.88 5.73
C LEU A 82 8.46 -18.56 4.33
N PRO A 83 9.16 -19.48 3.66
CA PRO A 83 9.72 -19.22 2.34
C PRO A 83 8.55 -19.00 1.37
N GLU A 84 8.10 -17.76 1.22
CA GLU A 84 7.28 -17.31 0.11
C GLU A 84 8.01 -17.79 -1.13
N GLY A 85 7.36 -18.72 -1.85
CA GLY A 85 7.98 -19.56 -2.87
C GLY A 85 9.04 -18.79 -3.64
N ALA A 86 10.30 -19.17 -3.38
CA ALA A 86 11.55 -18.48 -3.71
C ALA A 86 11.79 -18.30 -5.22
N SER A 87 10.83 -17.71 -5.92
CA SER A 87 10.77 -17.71 -7.38
C SER A 87 11.13 -16.34 -7.94
N CYS A 88 10.83 -15.26 -7.21
CA CYS A 88 11.07 -13.90 -7.70
C CYS A 88 12.11 -13.11 -6.90
N GLY A 89 12.30 -13.37 -5.60
CA GLY A 89 13.26 -12.61 -4.79
C GLY A 89 13.18 -12.95 -3.30
N LYS A 90 14.05 -12.30 -2.52
CA LYS A 90 14.10 -12.36 -1.07
C LYS A 90 13.47 -11.10 -0.48
N THR A 91 12.47 -11.24 0.38
CA THR A 91 11.98 -10.12 1.18
C THR A 91 13.04 -9.73 2.22
N SER A 92 13.67 -8.56 2.04
CA SER A 92 14.79 -8.09 2.86
C SER A 92 14.36 -7.24 4.05
N TYR A 93 13.17 -6.63 3.97
CA TYR A 93 12.54 -5.91 5.07
C TYR A 93 11.01 -5.94 4.94
N ARG A 94 10.31 -5.92 6.06
CA ARG A 94 8.84 -5.82 6.13
C ARG A 94 8.43 -4.78 7.15
N GLY A 95 7.58 -3.85 6.74
CA GLY A 95 6.69 -3.12 7.64
C GLY A 95 5.42 -3.93 7.87
N SER A 96 4.30 -3.23 8.01
CA SER A 96 2.98 -3.87 8.06
C SER A 96 2.51 -4.28 6.66
N LEU A 97 2.16 -5.57 6.49
CA LEU A 97 1.60 -6.13 5.24
C LEU A 97 0.09 -6.42 5.32
N TRP A 98 -0.58 -5.84 6.32
CA TRP A 98 -2.00 -6.04 6.56
C TRP A 98 -2.87 -5.45 5.43
N TYR A 99 -2.44 -4.30 4.89
CA TYR A 99 -3.16 -3.53 3.88
C TYR A 99 -2.65 -3.81 2.47
N GLU A 100 -1.34 -3.83 2.28
CA GLU A 100 -0.70 -4.01 0.98
C GLU A 100 0.55 -4.87 1.08
N GLU A 101 0.91 -5.48 -0.04
CA GLU A 101 2.13 -6.27 -0.17
C GLU A 101 2.61 -6.30 -1.62
N MET A 102 3.93 -6.22 -1.80
CA MET A 102 4.59 -6.45 -3.08
C MET A 102 5.26 -7.81 -3.05
N SER A 103 4.75 -8.76 -3.83
CA SER A 103 5.26 -10.14 -3.84
C SER A 103 6.51 -10.33 -4.70
N CYS A 104 6.69 -9.47 -5.70
CA CYS A 104 7.69 -9.62 -6.75
C CYS A 104 7.93 -8.30 -7.49
N CYS A 105 9.05 -8.20 -8.20
CA CYS A 105 9.30 -7.19 -9.22
C CYS A 105 10.14 -7.78 -10.35
N GLY A 106 9.98 -7.24 -11.55
CA GLY A 106 10.77 -7.59 -12.72
C GLY A 106 11.24 -6.36 -13.48
N TYR A 107 12.33 -6.52 -14.24
CA TYR A 107 12.84 -5.53 -15.16
C TYR A 107 12.66 -6.02 -16.59
N ASP A 108 12.04 -5.19 -17.42
CA ASP A 108 11.98 -5.33 -18.88
C ASP A 108 13.16 -4.55 -19.49
N PRO A 109 14.25 -5.22 -19.90
CA PRO A 109 15.41 -4.56 -20.50
C PRO A 109 15.16 -3.93 -21.88
N GLN A 110 14.13 -4.40 -22.60
CA GLN A 110 13.77 -3.88 -23.92
C GLN A 110 13.06 -2.53 -23.79
N ARG A 111 12.14 -2.43 -22.84
CA ARG A 111 11.40 -1.19 -22.55
C ARG A 111 12.08 -0.30 -21.53
N ARG A 112 13.11 -0.82 -20.84
CA ARG A 112 13.78 -0.19 -19.70
C ARG A 112 12.79 0.20 -18.61
N MET A 113 11.95 -0.76 -18.22
CA MET A 113 10.88 -0.54 -17.24
C MET A 113 10.92 -1.59 -16.15
N PHE A 114 10.68 -1.17 -14.91
CA PHE A 114 10.32 -2.08 -13.84
C PHE A 114 8.82 -2.28 -13.81
N ALA A 115 8.39 -3.49 -13.48
CA ALA A 115 7.00 -3.81 -13.20
C ALA A 115 6.93 -4.55 -11.85
N CYS A 116 6.19 -3.97 -10.92
CA CYS A 116 6.06 -4.49 -9.57
C CYS A 116 4.58 -4.70 -9.23
N PRO A 117 4.09 -5.95 -9.14
CA PRO A 117 2.75 -6.23 -8.65
C PRO A 117 2.59 -5.82 -7.18
N VAL A 118 1.52 -5.10 -6.89
CA VAL A 118 1.10 -4.70 -5.54
C VAL A 118 -0.28 -5.28 -5.28
N SER A 119 -0.36 -6.15 -4.26
CA SER A 119 -1.60 -6.77 -3.80
C SER A 119 -2.21 -5.94 -2.68
N VAL A 120 -3.36 -5.31 -2.95
CA VAL A 120 -4.15 -4.58 -1.96
C VAL A 120 -5.13 -5.55 -1.31
N LYS A 121 -5.03 -5.73 0.01
CA LYS A 121 -5.73 -6.75 0.79
C LYS A 121 -6.95 -6.24 1.57
N GLN A 122 -7.11 -4.92 1.68
CA GLN A 122 -8.20 -4.29 2.40
C GLN A 122 -9.01 -3.38 1.46
N SER A 123 -10.28 -3.16 1.77
CA SER A 123 -11.15 -2.23 1.03
C SER A 123 -11.16 -0.81 1.60
N TYR A 124 -10.41 -0.59 2.70
CA TYR A 124 -10.34 0.66 3.44
C TYR A 124 -8.90 0.97 3.87
N GLY A 125 -8.65 2.19 4.37
CA GLY A 125 -7.33 2.68 4.78
C GLY A 125 -6.59 3.47 3.70
N PHE A 126 -7.20 3.67 2.53
CA PHE A 126 -6.60 4.33 1.37
C PHE A 126 -7.16 5.73 1.10
N GLY A 127 -7.96 6.29 2.01
CA GLY A 127 -8.60 7.60 1.84
C GLY A 127 -9.98 7.54 1.16
N GLY A 128 -10.70 8.67 1.18
CA GLY A 128 -12.06 8.77 0.64
C GLY A 128 -12.13 8.52 -0.88
N SER A 129 -13.23 7.92 -1.33
CA SER A 129 -13.50 7.64 -2.74
C SER A 129 -14.36 8.73 -3.39
N PRO A 130 -14.15 9.06 -4.68
CA PRO A 130 -13.05 8.61 -5.55
C PRO A 130 -11.75 9.39 -5.33
N LEU A 131 -11.83 10.52 -4.61
CA LEU A 131 -10.74 11.39 -4.16
C LEU A 131 -11.03 11.80 -2.71
N PRO A 132 -10.02 12.07 -1.86
CA PRO A 132 -8.61 12.31 -2.20
C PRO A 132 -7.70 11.06 -2.27
N GLY A 133 -8.17 9.86 -1.92
CA GLY A 133 -7.39 8.62 -2.00
C GLY A 133 -5.98 8.67 -1.35
N SER A 134 -5.09 7.80 -1.80
CA SER A 134 -3.68 7.67 -1.38
C SER A 134 -2.84 7.04 -2.50
N ARG A 135 -1.52 6.94 -2.31
CA ARG A 135 -0.60 6.36 -3.31
C ARG A 135 0.21 5.20 -2.75
N GLU A 136 0.38 4.15 -3.55
CA GLU A 136 1.40 3.12 -3.34
C GLU A 136 2.63 3.46 -4.16
N TYR A 137 3.70 3.91 -3.51
CA TYR A 137 4.96 4.20 -4.18
C TYR A 137 5.82 2.95 -4.26
N VAL A 138 6.46 2.73 -5.41
CA VAL A 138 7.54 1.75 -5.56
C VAL A 138 8.80 2.43 -6.04
N LEU A 139 9.84 2.41 -5.19
CA LEU A 139 11.20 2.80 -5.55
C LEU A 139 12.00 1.57 -5.96
N ASN A 140 12.57 1.59 -7.16
CA ASN A 140 13.45 0.56 -7.69
C ASN A 140 14.90 1.04 -7.65
N CYS A 141 15.77 0.17 -7.17
CA CYS A 141 17.20 0.39 -7.01
C CYS A 141 17.99 -0.75 -7.62
N VAL A 142 19.17 -0.45 -8.16
CA VAL A 142 20.07 -1.45 -8.76
C VAL A 142 21.47 -1.31 -8.15
N TRP A 143 22.12 -2.45 -7.93
CA TRP A 143 23.49 -2.50 -7.44
C TRP A 143 24.49 -2.01 -8.49
N SER A 144 25.33 -1.07 -8.10
CA SER A 144 26.34 -0.42 -8.96
C SER A 144 27.78 -0.88 -8.70
N GLY A 145 27.98 -1.87 -7.82
CA GLY A 145 29.31 -2.30 -7.37
C GLY A 145 29.70 -1.76 -5.99
N GLY A 146 29.30 -0.53 -5.67
CA GLY A 146 29.55 0.10 -4.35
C GLY A 146 28.31 0.27 -3.48
N GLY A 147 27.12 0.06 -4.03
CA GLY A 147 25.86 0.28 -3.33
C GLY A 147 24.65 0.18 -4.26
N PHE A 148 23.46 0.14 -3.67
CA PHE A 148 22.20 0.31 -4.40
C PHE A 148 21.99 1.79 -4.73
N LEU A 149 21.72 2.07 -6.01
CA LEU A 149 21.35 3.39 -6.50
C LEU A 149 19.91 3.39 -6.99
N PRO A 150 19.13 4.48 -6.76
CA PRO A 150 17.78 4.58 -7.27
C PRO A 150 17.80 4.73 -8.79
N VAL A 151 16.99 3.93 -9.48
CA VAL A 151 16.93 3.89 -10.96
C VAL A 151 15.56 4.22 -11.53
N ALA A 152 14.49 3.97 -10.77
CA ALA A 152 13.12 4.23 -11.20
C ALA A 152 12.21 4.38 -9.99
N MET A 153 11.21 5.25 -10.07
CA MET A 153 10.17 5.37 -9.05
C MET A 153 8.86 5.75 -9.71
N ASP A 154 7.78 5.10 -9.32
CA ASP A 154 6.42 5.48 -9.72
C ASP A 154 5.42 5.07 -8.64
N SER A 155 4.13 5.33 -8.85
CA SER A 155 3.06 4.97 -7.93
C SER A 155 1.74 4.68 -8.63
N VAL A 156 0.89 3.92 -7.95
CA VAL A 156 -0.54 3.83 -8.29
C VAL A 156 -1.36 4.60 -7.28
N HIS A 157 -2.43 5.23 -7.74
CA HIS A 157 -3.40 5.91 -6.88
C HIS A 157 -4.55 4.97 -6.54
N LEU A 158 -4.99 4.98 -5.29
CA LEU A 158 -6.08 4.14 -4.80
C LEU A 158 -6.91 4.88 -3.77
N ALA A 159 -8.17 4.49 -3.65
CA ALA A 159 -9.11 5.01 -2.66
C ALA A 159 -9.90 3.85 -2.05
N ASN A 160 -10.60 4.11 -0.95
CA ASN A 160 -11.48 3.11 -0.34
C ASN A 160 -12.54 2.62 -1.36
N ALA A 161 -12.87 1.34 -1.33
CA ALA A 161 -13.88 0.75 -2.22
C ALA A 161 -14.90 -0.04 -1.39
N SER A 162 -15.89 0.69 -0.86
CA SER A 162 -16.97 0.10 -0.06
C SER A 162 -17.79 -0.89 -0.89
N GLY A 163 -18.10 -2.06 -0.30
CA GLY A 163 -18.88 -3.11 -0.97
C GLY A 163 -18.10 -3.96 -1.98
N GLN A 164 -16.79 -3.74 -2.14
CA GLN A 164 -15.92 -4.57 -2.98
C GLN A 164 -14.98 -5.43 -2.13
N ASN A 165 -14.69 -6.64 -2.60
CA ASN A 165 -13.88 -7.62 -1.85
C ASN A 165 -12.45 -7.75 -2.44
N PRO A 166 -11.40 -7.43 -1.66
CA PRO A 166 -10.00 -7.67 -2.01
C PRO A 166 -9.62 -9.18 -1.92
N PRO A 167 -8.46 -9.64 -2.44
CA PRO A 167 -7.33 -8.84 -2.91
C PRO A 167 -7.45 -8.31 -4.34
N TRP A 168 -7.03 -7.05 -4.56
CA TRP A 168 -6.84 -6.47 -5.89
C TRP A 168 -5.37 -6.42 -6.26
N GLN A 169 -5.07 -6.64 -7.54
CA GLN A 169 -3.70 -6.59 -8.06
C GLN A 169 -3.52 -5.33 -8.90
N PHE A 170 -2.61 -4.49 -8.46
CA PHE A 170 -2.11 -3.34 -9.21
C PHE A 170 -0.70 -3.63 -9.72
N ALA A 171 -0.27 -2.94 -10.76
CA ALA A 171 1.11 -2.98 -11.23
C ALA A 171 1.67 -1.56 -11.22
N VAL A 172 2.72 -1.33 -10.44
CA VAL A 172 3.50 -0.10 -10.54
C VAL A 172 4.54 -0.30 -11.63
N ILE A 173 4.43 0.50 -12.70
CA ILE A 173 5.33 0.45 -13.85
C ILE A 173 6.19 1.70 -13.81
N ALA A 174 7.51 1.54 -13.69
CA ALA A 174 8.43 2.67 -13.54
C ALA A 174 9.53 2.62 -14.60
N ALA A 175 9.74 3.73 -15.32
CA ALA A 175 10.80 3.83 -16.33
C ALA A 175 12.18 3.99 -15.67
N ALA A 176 13.13 3.13 -16.04
CA ALA A 176 14.47 3.08 -15.52
C ALA A 176 15.45 3.79 -16.47
N ASN A 177 15.44 5.12 -16.43
CA ASN A 177 16.26 5.96 -17.32
C ASN A 177 17.46 6.59 -16.60
N THR A 178 17.59 6.42 -15.29
CA THR A 178 18.66 7.01 -14.47
C THR A 178 19.46 5.91 -13.77
N ASN A 179 20.76 6.12 -13.59
CA ASN A 179 21.67 5.26 -12.82
C ASN A 179 21.71 3.77 -13.23
N ILE A 180 21.14 3.41 -14.39
CA ILE A 180 21.15 2.06 -14.95
C ILE A 180 21.88 2.09 -16.29
N ASN A 181 23.21 1.96 -16.22
CA ASN A 181 24.03 1.86 -17.43
C ASN A 181 23.79 0.50 -18.09
N LEU A 182 23.40 0.56 -19.36
CA LEU A 182 23.35 -0.59 -20.24
C LEU A 182 24.78 -0.98 -20.59
N VAL A 183 25.10 -2.26 -20.43
CA VAL A 183 26.40 -2.77 -20.88
C VAL A 183 26.31 -3.00 -22.38
N GLN A 184 27.12 -2.27 -23.13
CA GLN A 184 27.31 -2.45 -24.57
C GLN A 184 28.65 -3.15 -24.80
N PRO A 185 28.76 -4.17 -25.68
CA PRO A 185 27.66 -4.83 -26.41
C PRO A 185 26.72 -5.57 -25.44
N MET A 186 25.50 -5.88 -25.89
CA MET A 186 24.44 -6.57 -25.14
C MET A 186 25.00 -7.70 -24.29
N SER A 187 25.33 -7.39 -23.04
CA SER A 187 25.80 -8.39 -22.11
C SER A 187 24.59 -8.77 -21.29
N GLY A 188 24.19 -10.04 -21.35
CA GLY A 188 23.16 -10.62 -20.49
C GLY A 188 23.56 -10.68 -19.02
N ALA A 189 24.37 -9.73 -18.57
CA ALA A 189 24.89 -9.58 -17.22
C ALA A 189 23.75 -9.43 -16.24
N SER A 190 23.88 -10.16 -15.14
CA SER A 190 22.93 -10.09 -14.04
C SER A 190 23.36 -9.00 -13.05
N ARG A 191 22.38 -8.24 -12.55
CA ARG A 191 22.59 -7.29 -11.44
C ARG A 191 21.58 -7.55 -10.34
N SER A 192 21.99 -7.28 -9.11
CA SER A 192 21.05 -7.26 -7.98
C SER A 192 20.20 -6.00 -8.04
N ALA A 193 18.91 -6.18 -7.87
CA ALA A 193 17.91 -5.12 -7.77
C ALA A 193 17.21 -5.20 -6.41
N ARG A 194 16.68 -4.06 -5.99
CA ARG A 194 15.87 -3.90 -4.79
C ARG A 194 14.68 -3.04 -5.13
N SER A 195 13.50 -3.46 -4.72
CA SER A 195 12.28 -2.65 -4.83
C SER A 195 11.67 -2.44 -3.46
N ILE A 196 11.19 -1.22 -3.21
CA ILE A 196 10.65 -0.78 -1.92
C ILE A 196 9.22 -0.30 -2.16
N LEU A 197 8.24 -1.00 -1.59
CA LEU A 197 6.84 -0.57 -1.54
C LEU A 197 6.62 0.27 -0.28
N SER A 198 6.03 1.46 -0.43
CA SER A 198 5.66 2.35 0.67
C SER A 198 4.35 3.06 0.40
N TRP A 199 3.42 2.94 1.33
CA TRP A 199 2.15 3.63 1.27
C TRP A 199 2.28 5.10 1.69
N GLN A 200 1.77 6.00 0.84
CA GLN A 200 1.59 7.45 0.99
C GLN A 200 2.86 8.29 1.23
N LEU A 201 3.90 7.71 1.80
CA LEU A 201 5.18 8.34 2.09
C LEU A 201 6.19 7.88 1.05
N GLN A 202 6.68 8.82 0.25
CA GLN A 202 7.59 8.53 -0.84
C GLN A 202 8.96 8.05 -0.30
N PRO A 203 9.47 6.86 -0.72
CA PRO A 203 10.79 6.40 -0.30
C PRO A 203 11.89 7.37 -0.74
N THR A 204 12.78 7.74 0.18
CA THR A 204 13.85 8.73 -0.06
C THR A 204 15.13 8.12 -0.61
N ASP A 205 15.40 6.84 -0.32
CA ASP A 205 16.63 6.15 -0.69
C ASP A 205 16.47 4.61 -0.68
N CYS A 206 17.49 3.91 -1.17
CA CYS A 206 17.48 2.45 -1.33
C CYS A 206 17.62 1.64 -0.02
N ASN A 207 17.76 2.32 1.12
CA ASN A 207 17.74 1.73 2.48
C ASN A 207 16.48 2.14 3.26
N TYR A 208 15.53 2.83 2.62
CA TYR A 208 14.27 3.25 3.23
C TYR A 208 13.50 2.05 3.81
N LYS A 209 12.99 2.22 5.02
CA LYS A 209 12.28 1.19 5.78
C LYS A 209 10.79 1.54 5.88
N PRO A 210 9.93 1.01 5.00
CA PRO A 210 8.51 1.36 4.97
C PRO A 210 7.79 1.00 6.27
N ILE A 211 6.89 1.87 6.72
CA ILE A 211 5.99 1.58 7.86
C ILE A 211 4.91 0.58 7.43
N TRP A 212 4.37 0.75 6.21
CA TRP A 212 3.46 -0.18 5.55
C TRP A 212 4.01 -0.55 4.17
N GLY A 213 3.96 -1.83 3.83
CA GLY A 213 4.64 -2.41 2.67
C GLY A 213 5.94 -3.15 3.04
N ASN A 214 6.71 -3.53 2.02
CA ASN A 214 7.90 -4.36 2.14
C ASN A 214 9.00 -3.98 1.14
N VAL A 215 10.18 -4.54 1.37
CA VAL A 215 11.34 -4.46 0.48
C VAL A 215 11.67 -5.85 -0.05
N VAL A 216 11.81 -5.97 -1.37
CA VAL A 216 12.20 -7.21 -2.05
C VAL A 216 13.52 -7.02 -2.79
N ASP A 217 14.45 -7.94 -2.58
CA ASP A 217 15.75 -8.00 -3.24
C ASP A 217 15.75 -9.17 -4.24
N TYR A 218 16.16 -8.94 -5.48
CA TYR A 218 16.09 -9.93 -6.56
C TYR A 218 17.18 -9.72 -7.60
N MET A 219 17.27 -10.61 -8.58
CA MET A 219 18.23 -10.50 -9.68
C MET A 219 17.50 -10.12 -10.97
N ILE A 220 18.07 -9.19 -11.70
CA ILE A 220 17.64 -8.79 -13.04
C ILE A 220 18.73 -9.14 -14.05
N ARG A 221 18.35 -9.37 -15.31
CA ARG A 221 19.29 -9.45 -16.43
C ARG A 221 19.10 -8.24 -17.34
N LEU A 222 20.18 -7.80 -17.96
CA LEU A 222 20.20 -6.61 -18.82
C LEU A 222 20.19 -6.98 -20.33
N ASP A 223 19.57 -8.11 -20.68
CA ASP A 223 19.47 -8.60 -22.05
C ASP A 223 18.65 -7.65 -22.94
N GLN A 224 19.32 -6.82 -23.74
CA GLN A 224 18.69 -6.03 -24.81
C GLN A 224 18.58 -6.80 -26.12
#